data_AF-A0A965WFJ9-F1
#
_entry.id   AF-A0A965WFJ9-F1
#
_cell.length_a   1.000
_cell.length_b   1.000
_cell.length_c   1.000
_cell.angle_alpha   90.00
_cell.angle_beta   90.00
_cell.angle_gamma   90.00
#
_symmetry.space_group_name_H-M   'P 1'
#
loop_
_entity.id
_entity.type
_entity.pdbx_description
1 polymer ?
#
loop_
_entity_poly.entity_id
_entity_poly.type
_entity_poly.pdbx_seq_one_letter_code
_entity_poly.pdbx_strand_id
1 'polypeptide(L)'
;MDFDVNVYALMNTGSSFTKVSLGLARWQHGVASADINRDGFDDVIIAGYANFPQYMGSATGLVPYSGMVGSSGVAVGDFLGTGTAQAVFVDASTNGGADSFIYTMTINNVSKQITFTKTVTLPAPRLISTEDSSNRSHDIRARAVDFDSDGRLDIVVISYKANYIRGLTDSEYKSEIQFIRNTGNGTFVDVTDSVRVGYDTTGYPGYYPEFRDFNGDGKLDLFLSQPDYFSSKVHKSTTLLIQQTNGTYSDTGKVDFASAVGGGGQGMLVKGPAGKTYLVTESAWARTSFTNVYIQLVNF
;
A
#
# COMPACT_ATOMS: atom_id res chain seq x y z
N MET A 1 14.67 -10.13 12.74
CA MET A 1 14.77 -10.38 11.29
C MET A 1 15.79 -9.39 10.78
N ASP A 2 17.07 -9.77 10.78
CA ASP A 2 18.17 -8.88 10.36
C ASP A 2 18.82 -9.48 9.12
N PHE A 3 18.02 -9.60 8.05
CA PHE A 3 18.51 -10.10 6.77
C PHE A 3 18.69 -8.93 5.84
N ASP A 4 19.93 -8.72 5.41
CA ASP A 4 20.22 -7.81 4.31
C ASP A 4 19.67 -8.42 3.02
N VAL A 5 18.94 -7.62 2.25
CA VAL A 5 18.42 -7.99 0.93
C VAL A 5 19.11 -7.15 -0.13
N ASN A 6 19.42 -7.76 -1.26
CA ASN A 6 19.92 -7.00 -2.41
C ASN A 6 18.74 -6.30 -3.09
N VAL A 7 18.69 -4.98 -2.97
CA VAL A 7 17.72 -4.14 -3.66
C VAL A 7 18.11 -4.06 -5.13
N TYR A 8 17.13 -4.10 -6.01
CA TYR A 8 17.36 -3.97 -7.44
C TYR A 8 16.21 -3.25 -8.14
N ALA A 9 16.54 -2.61 -9.26
CA ALA A 9 15.57 -2.09 -10.21
C ALA A 9 15.56 -2.96 -11.48
N LEU A 10 14.40 -3.11 -12.09
CA LEU A 10 14.26 -3.70 -13.43
C LEU A 10 14.07 -2.56 -14.42
N MET A 11 15.13 -2.20 -15.12
CA MET A 11 15.12 -1.07 -16.06
C MET A 11 14.65 -1.53 -17.43
N ASN A 12 13.55 -0.95 -17.92
CA ASN A 12 13.01 -1.26 -19.24
C ASN A 12 13.97 -0.76 -20.34
N THR A 13 14.33 -1.64 -21.27
CA THR A 13 15.19 -1.33 -22.43
C THR A 13 14.38 -1.14 -23.73
N GLY A 14 13.05 -1.18 -23.65
CA GLY A 14 12.11 -1.16 -24.76
C GLY A 14 11.66 -2.56 -25.19
N SER A 15 12.55 -3.56 -25.13
CA SER A 15 12.24 -4.95 -25.49
C SER A 15 12.52 -5.97 -24.39
N SER A 16 13.20 -5.57 -23.33
CA SER A 16 13.54 -6.42 -22.19
C SER A 16 13.70 -5.58 -20.93
N PHE A 17 14.01 -6.24 -19.81
CA PHE A 17 14.39 -5.57 -18.57
C PHE A 17 15.81 -5.94 -18.19
N THR A 18 16.61 -4.93 -17.86
CA THR A 18 17.93 -5.12 -17.27
C THR A 18 17.83 -5.00 -15.76
N LYS A 19 18.26 -6.03 -15.03
CA LYS A 19 18.33 -5.98 -13.57
C LYS A 19 19.55 -5.16 -13.13
N VAL A 20 19.31 -4.07 -12.43
CA VAL A 20 20.33 -3.18 -11.87
C VAL A 20 20.35 -3.34 -10.35
N SER A 21 21.49 -3.77 -9.80
CA SER A 21 21.68 -3.88 -8.35
C SER A 21 21.82 -2.48 -7.75
N LEU A 22 21.08 -2.21 -6.68
CA LEU A 22 21.15 -0.95 -5.91
C LEU A 22 21.90 -1.13 -4.57
N GLY A 23 22.32 -2.37 -4.27
CA GLY A 23 23.11 -2.70 -3.10
C GLY A 23 22.28 -3.36 -2.00
N LEU A 24 22.94 -3.65 -0.88
CA LEU A 24 22.29 -4.26 0.27
C LEU A 24 21.53 -3.21 1.06
N ALA A 25 20.29 -3.53 1.42
CA ALA A 25 19.49 -2.75 2.35
C ALA A 25 18.80 -3.67 3.35
N ARG A 26 18.32 -3.08 4.44
CA ARG A 26 17.63 -3.77 5.52
C ARG A 26 16.41 -2.97 5.96
N TRP A 27 15.41 -3.66 6.51
CA TRP A 27 14.22 -3.04 7.12
C TRP A 27 13.50 -2.03 6.22
N GLN A 28 13.55 -2.19 4.91
CA GLN A 28 12.69 -1.48 3.96
C GLN A 28 11.35 -2.19 3.90
N HIS A 29 10.26 -1.45 4.01
CA HIS A 29 8.91 -1.98 4.13
C HIS A 29 8.00 -1.59 2.96
N GLY A 30 8.17 -0.41 2.38
CA GLY A 30 7.30 0.11 1.32
C GLY A 30 8.05 1.04 0.37
N VAL A 31 7.48 1.25 -0.81
CA VAL A 31 8.05 2.12 -1.85
C VAL A 31 6.92 2.78 -2.64
N ALA A 32 7.15 4.02 -3.06
CA ALA A 32 6.31 4.77 -3.98
C ALA A 32 7.21 5.52 -4.97
N SER A 33 6.71 5.74 -6.18
CA SER A 33 7.43 6.50 -7.21
C SER A 33 6.59 7.61 -7.80
N ALA A 34 7.23 8.72 -8.13
CA ALA A 34 6.68 9.86 -8.84
C ALA A 34 7.81 10.77 -9.30
N ASP A 35 7.60 11.58 -10.33
CA ASP A 35 8.51 12.68 -10.69
C ASP A 35 8.35 13.85 -9.67
N ILE A 36 9.13 13.81 -8.59
CA ILE A 36 9.00 14.73 -7.44
C ILE A 36 9.64 16.07 -7.75
N ASN A 37 10.77 16.06 -8.48
CA ASN A 37 11.51 17.27 -8.83
C ASN A 37 11.08 17.88 -10.18
N ARG A 38 10.18 17.21 -10.92
CA ARG A 38 9.66 17.61 -12.24
C ARG A 38 10.72 17.66 -13.33
N ASP A 39 11.68 16.74 -13.29
CA ASP A 39 12.73 16.62 -14.31
C ASP A 39 12.39 15.61 -15.43
N GLY A 40 11.21 14.99 -15.35
CA GLY A 40 10.73 14.01 -16.32
C GLY A 40 11.15 12.57 -16.02
N PHE A 41 11.83 12.32 -14.89
CA PHE A 41 12.18 10.99 -14.44
C PHE A 41 11.46 10.65 -13.13
N ASP A 42 10.96 9.41 -13.02
CA ASP A 42 10.39 8.95 -11.76
C ASP A 42 11.47 8.83 -10.68
N ASP A 43 11.21 9.47 -9.55
CA ASP A 43 11.93 9.32 -8.30
C ASP A 43 11.31 8.21 -7.47
N VAL A 44 12.08 7.64 -6.54
CA VAL A 44 11.67 6.51 -5.69
C VAL A 44 11.86 6.88 -4.23
N ILE A 45 10.74 6.93 -3.50
CA ILE A 45 10.68 7.16 -2.07
C ILE A 45 10.35 5.86 -1.35
N ILE A 46 11.12 5.56 -0.32
CA ILE A 46 11.11 4.30 0.41
C ILE A 46 10.72 4.57 1.87
N ALA A 47 9.87 3.69 2.39
CA ALA A 47 9.54 3.56 3.81
C ALA A 47 10.32 2.40 4.43
N GLY A 48 10.75 2.56 5.67
CA GLY A 48 11.44 1.53 6.44
C GLY A 48 12.00 2.06 7.76
N TYR A 49 12.76 1.23 8.48
CA TYR A 49 13.22 1.53 9.85
C TYR A 49 14.74 1.51 10.04
N ALA A 50 15.51 1.40 8.97
CA ALA A 50 16.97 1.47 9.01
C ALA A 50 17.50 2.56 8.09
N ASN A 51 18.81 2.78 8.08
CA ASN A 51 19.44 3.75 7.17
C ASN A 51 19.47 3.20 5.74
N PHE A 52 18.67 3.77 4.84
CA PHE A 52 18.65 3.47 3.41
C PHE A 52 18.56 4.77 2.59
N PRO A 53 19.05 4.77 1.33
CA PRO A 53 18.88 5.91 0.46
C PRO A 53 17.45 6.00 -0.10
N GLN A 54 17.05 7.22 -0.47
CA GLN A 54 16.02 7.47 -1.48
C GLN A 54 16.69 7.49 -2.86
N TYR A 55 15.93 7.44 -3.94
CA TYR A 55 16.54 7.52 -5.27
C TYR A 55 15.89 8.60 -6.12
N MET A 56 16.71 9.49 -6.68
CA MET A 56 16.26 10.44 -7.69
C MET A 56 16.46 9.82 -9.08
N GLY A 57 15.45 9.94 -9.93
CA GLY A 57 15.50 9.54 -11.32
C GLY A 57 16.50 10.37 -12.11
N SER A 58 17.02 9.80 -13.19
CA SER A 58 17.85 10.51 -14.17
C SER A 58 17.91 9.75 -15.48
N ALA A 59 18.45 10.40 -16.52
CA ALA A 59 18.70 9.77 -17.82
C ALA A 59 19.58 8.51 -17.75
N THR A 60 20.39 8.36 -16.70
CA THR A 60 21.29 7.21 -16.49
C THR A 60 20.77 6.24 -15.42
N GLY A 61 19.54 6.44 -14.92
CA GLY A 61 18.92 5.61 -13.88
C GLY A 61 18.87 6.29 -12.51
N LEU A 62 18.78 5.47 -11.46
CA LEU A 62 18.51 5.89 -10.09
C LEU A 62 19.78 6.37 -9.37
N VAL A 63 19.74 7.59 -8.84
CA VAL A 63 20.85 8.20 -8.08
C VAL A 63 20.49 8.23 -6.59
N PRO A 64 21.31 7.68 -5.68
CA PRO A 64 20.99 7.61 -4.26
C PRO A 64 21.10 8.98 -3.57
N TYR A 65 20.10 9.31 -2.76
CA TYR A 65 20.05 10.50 -1.91
C TYR A 65 19.82 10.09 -0.46
N SER A 66 20.44 10.82 0.47
CA SER A 66 20.23 10.63 1.91
C SER A 66 18.92 11.29 2.38
N GLY A 67 18.40 10.81 3.52
CA GLY A 67 17.18 11.34 4.14
C GLY A 67 16.07 10.30 4.20
N MET A 68 15.41 10.17 5.34
CA MET A 68 14.37 9.17 5.53
C MET A 68 13.38 9.58 6.61
N VAL A 69 12.20 8.96 6.57
CA VAL A 69 11.23 8.94 7.66
C VAL A 69 11.03 7.48 8.06
N GLY A 70 11.28 7.17 9.34
CA GLY A 70 11.01 5.83 9.88
C GLY A 70 9.53 5.51 9.76
N SER A 71 9.15 4.47 9.01
CA SER A 71 7.74 4.18 8.65
C SER A 71 7.54 2.80 8.02
N SER A 72 6.29 2.32 7.97
CA SER A 72 5.94 1.03 7.32
C SER A 72 5.41 1.17 5.89
N GLY A 73 4.85 2.31 5.54
CA GLY A 73 4.27 2.54 4.22
C GLY A 73 4.49 3.96 3.76
N VAL A 74 4.53 4.13 2.43
CA VAL A 74 4.62 5.43 1.79
C VAL A 74 3.68 5.52 0.60
N ALA A 75 3.08 6.69 0.40
CA ALA A 75 2.43 7.10 -0.84
C ALA A 75 2.95 8.49 -1.23
N VAL A 76 3.00 8.79 -2.52
CA VAL A 76 3.49 10.08 -3.04
C VAL A 76 2.45 10.68 -3.99
N GLY A 77 2.22 11.98 -3.90
CA GLY A 77 1.27 12.71 -4.73
C GLY A 77 1.05 14.15 -4.26
N ASP A 78 0.30 14.94 -5.03
CA ASP A 78 -0.04 16.33 -4.68
C ASP A 78 -1.29 16.38 -3.78
N PHE A 79 -1.11 15.98 -2.52
CA PHE A 79 -2.19 15.95 -1.53
C PHE A 79 -2.62 17.35 -1.08
N LEU A 80 -1.74 18.35 -1.20
CA LEU A 80 -2.01 19.72 -0.76
C LEU A 80 -2.52 20.63 -1.88
N GLY A 81 -2.57 20.15 -3.12
CA GLY A 81 -3.01 20.93 -4.29
C GLY A 81 -2.05 22.08 -4.62
N THR A 82 -0.77 21.96 -4.26
CA THR A 82 0.26 22.98 -4.49
C THR A 82 0.97 22.78 -5.83
N GLY A 83 0.58 21.75 -6.58
CA GLY A 83 1.22 21.25 -7.79
C GLY A 83 2.43 20.39 -7.52
N THR A 84 3.02 20.43 -6.32
CA THR A 84 4.24 19.69 -5.96
C THR A 84 3.88 18.40 -5.25
N ALA A 85 4.70 17.36 -5.41
CA ALA A 85 4.47 16.11 -4.69
C ALA A 85 4.81 16.24 -3.19
N GLN A 86 3.98 15.64 -2.34
CA GLN A 86 4.26 15.35 -0.95
C GLN A 86 4.34 13.82 -0.74
N ALA A 87 4.92 13.41 0.37
CA ALA A 87 4.95 12.02 0.80
C ALA A 87 4.04 11.82 2.03
N VAL A 88 3.15 10.85 1.96
CA VAL A 88 2.42 10.32 3.11
C VAL A 88 3.25 9.16 3.66
N PHE A 89 3.67 9.25 4.91
CA PHE A 89 4.27 8.12 5.64
C PHE A 89 3.31 7.65 6.72
N VAL A 90 3.08 6.34 6.79
CA VAL A 90 2.20 5.69 7.77
C VAL A 90 3.00 4.86 8.78
N ASP A 91 2.48 4.71 10.00
CA ASP A 91 3.18 4.14 11.15
C ASP A 91 4.56 4.80 11.36
N ALA A 92 4.57 6.13 11.27
CA ALA A 92 5.75 6.98 11.37
C ALA A 92 5.94 7.59 12.78
N SER A 93 5.08 7.25 13.74
CA SER A 93 5.22 7.64 15.14
C SER A 93 4.93 6.49 16.09
N THR A 94 5.64 6.45 17.21
CA THR A 94 5.47 5.43 18.25
C THR A 94 4.58 5.87 19.41
N ASN A 95 4.04 7.08 19.39
CA ASN A 95 3.42 7.75 20.54
C ASN A 95 1.94 7.37 20.82
N GLY A 96 1.41 6.32 20.18
CA GLY A 96 0.09 5.76 20.51
C GLY A 96 -1.13 6.63 20.14
N GLY A 97 -0.95 7.60 19.25
CA GLY A 97 -2.01 8.46 18.71
C GLY A 97 -2.02 8.44 17.18
N ALA A 98 -2.21 9.59 16.54
CA ALA A 98 -1.95 9.70 15.11
C ALA A 98 -0.45 9.46 14.82
N ASP A 99 -0.18 8.52 13.93
CA ASP A 99 1.15 8.06 13.53
C ASP A 99 1.38 8.19 12.02
N SER A 100 0.40 8.72 11.29
CA SER A 100 0.44 8.92 9.85
C SER A 100 0.43 10.41 9.51
N PHE A 101 1.32 10.84 8.63
CA PHE A 101 1.52 12.27 8.34
C PHE A 101 1.87 12.54 6.86
N ILE A 102 1.57 13.77 6.41
CA ILE A 102 2.02 14.31 5.13
C ILE A 102 3.30 15.12 5.35
N TYR A 103 4.29 14.89 4.48
CA TYR A 103 5.57 15.58 4.47
C TYR A 103 5.81 16.28 3.14
N THR A 104 6.19 17.56 3.18
CA THR A 104 6.79 18.22 2.02
C THR A 104 8.24 17.77 1.87
N MET A 105 8.72 17.73 0.63
CA MET A 105 10.07 17.28 0.28
C MET A 105 10.89 18.44 -0.28
N THR A 106 12.08 18.66 0.28
CA THR A 106 13.07 19.62 -0.25
C THR A 106 14.31 18.85 -0.69
N ILE A 107 14.71 19.03 -1.94
CA ILE A 107 15.82 18.29 -2.55
C ILE A 107 17.04 19.20 -2.68
N ASN A 108 18.17 18.74 -2.15
CA ASN A 108 19.48 19.36 -2.34
C ASN A 108 20.33 18.47 -3.27
N ASN A 109 20.50 18.93 -4.51
CA ASN A 109 21.25 18.21 -5.54
C ASN A 109 22.77 18.21 -5.34
N VAL A 110 23.30 19.13 -4.54
CA VAL A 110 24.74 19.22 -4.23
C VAL A 110 25.11 18.23 -3.14
N SER A 111 24.37 18.21 -2.03
CA SER A 111 24.61 17.28 -0.93
C SER A 111 23.96 15.91 -1.13
N LYS A 112 23.18 15.72 -2.20
CA LYS A 112 22.39 14.51 -2.46
C LYS A 112 21.53 14.14 -1.26
N GLN A 113 20.69 15.08 -0.85
CA GLN A 113 19.85 14.94 0.34
C GLN A 113 18.39 15.33 0.02
N ILE A 114 17.46 14.56 0.55
CA ILE A 114 16.03 14.89 0.61
C ILE A 114 15.69 15.18 2.07
N THR A 115 15.10 16.35 2.31
CA THR A 115 14.58 16.73 3.62
C THR A 115 13.07 16.58 3.62
N PHE A 116 12.56 15.75 4.53
CA PHE A 116 11.13 15.57 4.77
C PHE A 116 10.68 16.48 5.92
N THR A 117 9.79 17.41 5.65
CA THR A 117 9.22 18.30 6.67
C THR A 117 7.76 17.95 6.89
N LYS A 118 7.42 17.52 8.12
CA LYS A 118 6.06 17.17 8.50
C LYS A 118 5.15 18.41 8.39
N THR A 119 4.02 18.28 7.72
CA THR A 119 3.08 19.39 7.48
C THR A 119 1.68 19.12 8.01
N VAL A 120 1.13 17.93 7.75
CA VAL A 120 -0.24 17.57 8.15
C VAL A 120 -0.21 16.29 8.97
N THR A 121 -1.01 16.25 10.03
CA THR A 121 -1.33 15.03 10.78
C THR A 121 -2.62 14.45 10.25
N LEU A 122 -2.59 13.19 9.82
CA LEU A 122 -3.77 12.49 9.34
C LEU A 122 -4.62 11.99 10.52
N PRO A 123 -5.90 11.64 10.29
CA PRO A 123 -6.72 10.95 11.29
C PRO A 123 -5.98 9.75 11.90
N ALA A 124 -6.22 9.51 13.20
CA ALA A 124 -5.60 8.39 13.89
C ALA A 124 -6.05 7.04 13.31
N PRO A 125 -5.23 5.99 13.40
CA PRO A 125 -5.60 4.67 12.91
C PRO A 125 -6.88 4.17 13.58
N ARG A 126 -7.79 3.58 12.81
CA ARG A 126 -9.08 3.08 13.33
C ARG A 126 -8.93 1.98 14.37
N LEU A 127 -7.93 1.12 14.22
CA LEU A 127 -7.66 0.03 15.16
C LEU A 127 -7.31 0.53 16.57
N ILE A 128 -6.85 1.78 16.71
CA ILE A 128 -6.60 2.44 18.01
C ILE A 128 -7.79 3.33 18.39
N SER A 129 -8.30 4.14 17.45
CA SER A 129 -9.25 5.21 17.75
C SER A 129 -10.70 4.77 17.90
N THR A 130 -11.13 3.72 17.20
CA THR A 130 -12.51 3.24 17.22
C THR A 130 -12.67 1.86 17.85
N GLU A 131 -11.67 1.00 17.70
CA GLU A 131 -11.77 -0.41 18.11
C GLU A 131 -11.20 -0.66 19.52
N ASP A 132 -9.92 -0.32 19.75
CA ASP A 132 -9.21 -0.69 20.97
C ASP A 132 -8.04 0.25 21.25
N SER A 133 -8.28 1.26 22.08
CA SER A 133 -7.28 2.25 22.46
C SER A 133 -6.14 1.70 23.32
N SER A 134 -6.23 0.44 23.78
CA SER A 134 -5.17 -0.20 24.56
C SER A 134 -4.15 -0.93 23.70
N ASN A 135 -4.42 -1.03 22.39
CA ASN A 135 -3.60 -1.76 21.44
C ASN A 135 -2.97 -0.82 20.41
N ARG A 136 -2.02 -1.33 19.62
CA ARG A 136 -1.35 -0.60 18.55
C ARG A 136 -1.90 -1.01 17.19
N SER A 137 -1.99 -0.05 16.28
CA SER A 137 -2.13 -0.32 14.84
C SER A 137 -0.75 -0.50 14.23
N HIS A 138 -0.64 -1.37 13.23
CA HIS A 138 0.49 -1.44 12.32
C HIS A 138 -0.02 -1.04 10.95
N ASP A 139 0.17 0.24 10.59
CA ASP A 139 -0.28 0.77 9.32
C ASP A 139 0.75 0.44 8.25
N ILE A 140 0.45 -0.58 7.47
CA ILE A 140 1.44 -1.19 6.59
C ILE A 140 1.50 -0.57 5.21
N ARG A 141 0.41 0.05 4.74
CA ARG A 141 0.35 0.63 3.40
C ARG A 141 -0.48 1.89 3.38
N ALA A 142 -0.02 2.84 2.59
CA ALA A 142 -0.80 3.96 2.11
C ALA A 142 -1.00 3.83 0.60
N ARG A 143 -2.13 4.32 0.12
CA ARG A 143 -2.41 4.55 -1.30
C ARG A 143 -2.92 5.96 -1.47
N ALA A 144 -2.37 6.63 -2.47
CA ALA A 144 -2.89 7.90 -2.96
C ALA A 144 -3.92 7.59 -4.04
N VAL A 145 -5.16 8.01 -3.83
CA VAL A 145 -6.29 7.69 -4.73
C VAL A 145 -7.34 8.77 -4.60
N ASP A 146 -7.89 9.28 -5.70
CA ASP A 146 -9.09 10.12 -5.67
C ASP A 146 -10.30 9.19 -5.72
N PHE A 147 -10.76 8.74 -4.55
CA PHE A 147 -11.75 7.66 -4.49
C PHE A 147 -13.18 8.18 -4.65
N ASP A 148 -13.43 9.47 -4.51
CA ASP A 148 -14.76 10.06 -4.70
C ASP A 148 -14.86 10.93 -5.97
N SER A 149 -13.80 10.96 -6.78
CA SER A 149 -13.71 11.69 -8.05
C SER A 149 -13.92 13.19 -7.91
N ASP A 150 -13.54 13.77 -6.76
CA ASP A 150 -13.66 15.20 -6.50
C ASP A 150 -12.45 16.03 -6.95
N GLY A 151 -11.47 15.36 -7.58
CA GLY A 151 -10.27 15.94 -8.16
C GLY A 151 -9.16 16.21 -7.14
N ARG A 152 -9.38 15.88 -5.87
CA ARG A 152 -8.33 15.90 -4.84
C ARG A 152 -7.87 14.49 -4.55
N LEU A 153 -6.56 14.36 -4.35
CA LEU A 153 -5.99 13.08 -3.99
C LEU A 153 -6.31 12.76 -2.53
N ASP A 154 -7.05 11.68 -2.31
CA ASP A 154 -7.32 11.10 -0.99
C ASP A 154 -6.28 10.05 -0.60
N ILE A 155 -6.45 9.50 0.60
CA ILE A 155 -5.54 8.51 1.18
C ILE A 155 -6.34 7.30 1.66
N VAL A 156 -5.91 6.11 1.28
CA VAL A 156 -6.38 4.85 1.88
C VAL A 156 -5.24 4.18 2.62
N VAL A 157 -5.48 3.84 3.88
CA VAL A 157 -4.51 3.18 4.76
C VAL A 157 -4.95 1.75 5.05
N ILE A 158 -4.04 0.80 4.86
CA ILE A 158 -4.24 -0.60 5.20
C ILE A 158 -3.47 -0.91 6.47
N SER A 159 -4.14 -1.46 7.47
CA SER A 159 -3.53 -1.74 8.76
C SER A 159 -4.02 -3.02 9.41
N TYR A 160 -3.28 -3.47 10.42
CA TYR A 160 -3.71 -4.56 11.29
C TYR A 160 -3.19 -4.38 12.71
N LYS A 161 -3.76 -5.11 13.68
CA LYS A 161 -3.33 -5.00 15.08
C LYS A 161 -1.86 -5.44 15.24
N ALA A 162 -1.01 -4.51 15.68
CA ALA A 162 0.44 -4.68 15.74
C ALA A 162 0.85 -5.61 16.88
N ASN A 163 1.32 -6.81 16.56
CA ASN A 163 1.73 -7.82 17.54
C ASN A 163 3.21 -7.78 17.87
N TYR A 164 3.71 -6.72 18.52
CA TYR A 164 5.09 -6.76 18.95
C TYR A 164 5.32 -7.71 20.15
N ILE A 165 4.27 -8.14 20.88
CA ILE A 165 4.46 -8.85 22.17
C ILE A 165 3.58 -10.09 22.42
N ARG A 166 2.47 -10.35 21.70
CA ARG A 166 1.63 -11.52 22.01
C ARG A 166 1.08 -12.16 20.75
N GLY A 167 1.20 -13.48 20.63
CA GLY A 167 0.53 -14.24 19.58
C GLY A 167 -0.98 -14.11 19.77
N LEU A 168 -1.60 -13.13 19.09
CA LEU A 168 -3.05 -13.04 19.03
C LEU A 168 -3.58 -14.37 18.55
N THR A 169 -4.65 -14.80 19.19
CA THR A 169 -5.49 -15.85 18.65
C THR A 169 -6.18 -15.35 17.39
N ASP A 170 -6.56 -16.28 16.52
CA ASP A 170 -7.35 -16.01 15.31
C ASP A 170 -8.57 -15.11 15.59
N SER A 171 -9.20 -15.25 16.77
CA SER A 171 -10.34 -14.42 17.20
C SER A 171 -10.02 -12.97 17.58
N GLU A 172 -8.78 -12.69 17.98
CA GLU A 172 -8.37 -11.35 18.42
C GLU A 172 -7.78 -10.51 17.29
N TYR A 173 -7.42 -11.15 16.17
CA TYR A 173 -6.84 -10.47 15.03
C TYR A 173 -7.86 -9.58 14.33
N LYS A 174 -7.43 -8.37 13.98
CA LYS A 174 -8.21 -7.39 13.23
C LYS A 174 -7.36 -6.68 12.20
N SER A 175 -7.95 -6.45 11.03
CA SER A 175 -7.42 -5.60 9.98
C SER A 175 -8.38 -4.48 9.64
N GLU A 176 -7.83 -3.41 9.07
CA GLU A 176 -8.57 -2.24 8.68
C GLU A 176 -8.18 -1.72 7.31
N ILE A 177 -9.17 -1.11 6.64
CA ILE A 177 -9.03 -0.37 5.39
C ILE A 177 -9.65 0.99 5.67
N GLN A 178 -8.82 1.95 6.07
CA GLN A 178 -9.24 3.29 6.45
C GLN A 178 -9.24 4.19 5.22
N PHE A 179 -10.39 4.81 4.95
CA PHE A 179 -10.57 5.79 3.88
C PHE A 179 -10.53 7.20 4.47
N ILE A 180 -9.53 7.98 4.06
CA ILE A 180 -9.27 9.33 4.55
C ILE A 180 -9.46 10.30 3.40
N ARG A 181 -10.57 11.03 3.42
CA ARG A 181 -10.95 12.01 2.40
C ARG A 181 -10.21 13.33 2.57
N ASN A 182 -9.73 13.89 1.47
CA ASN A 182 -9.16 15.22 1.38
C ASN A 182 -10.26 16.27 1.16
N THR A 183 -10.55 17.07 2.18
CA THR A 183 -11.55 18.15 2.08
C THR A 183 -10.96 19.47 1.58
N GLY A 184 -9.70 19.46 1.14
CA GLY A 184 -8.95 20.63 0.69
C GLY A 184 -8.22 21.37 1.83
N ASN A 185 -7.33 22.28 1.44
CA ASN A 185 -6.55 23.13 2.35
C ASN A 185 -5.80 22.34 3.44
N GLY A 186 -5.27 21.17 3.10
CA GLY A 186 -4.54 20.30 4.04
C GLY A 186 -5.42 19.67 5.12
N THR A 187 -6.74 19.66 4.96
CA THR A 187 -7.69 19.04 5.89
C THR A 187 -8.10 17.66 5.39
N PHE A 188 -8.00 16.67 6.28
CA PHE A 188 -8.28 15.27 5.98
C PHE A 188 -9.22 14.68 7.02
N VAL A 189 -10.22 13.92 6.58
CA VAL A 189 -11.29 13.37 7.42
C VAL A 189 -11.41 11.88 7.19
N ASP A 190 -11.48 11.10 8.26
CA ASP A 190 -11.82 9.67 8.17
C ASP A 190 -13.30 9.54 7.81
N VAL A 191 -13.59 8.91 6.66
CA VAL A 191 -14.93 8.67 6.13
C VAL A 191 -15.27 7.19 6.07
N THR A 192 -14.44 6.33 6.66
CA THR A 192 -14.47 4.87 6.49
C THR A 192 -15.85 4.26 6.75
N ASP A 193 -16.53 4.66 7.84
CA ASP A 193 -17.86 4.11 8.18
C ASP A 193 -18.95 4.46 7.15
N SER A 194 -18.78 5.58 6.44
CA SER A 194 -19.73 6.01 5.42
C SER A 194 -19.47 5.39 4.05
N VAL A 195 -18.22 5.00 3.77
CA VAL A 195 -17.82 4.49 2.46
C VAL A 195 -17.60 2.99 2.43
N ARG A 196 -17.13 2.35 3.50
CA ARG A 196 -16.80 0.91 3.49
C ARG A 196 -17.93 0.09 4.14
N VAL A 197 -18.68 -0.64 3.33
CA VAL A 197 -19.84 -1.41 3.77
C VAL A 197 -19.54 -2.91 3.72
N GLY A 198 -19.76 -3.60 4.85
CA GLY A 198 -19.73 -5.07 4.91
C GLY A 198 -18.34 -5.71 4.81
N TYR A 199 -17.26 -4.91 4.92
CA TYR A 199 -15.91 -5.47 4.97
C TYR A 199 -15.71 -6.27 6.26
N ASP A 200 -15.35 -7.54 6.09
CA ASP A 200 -14.97 -8.40 7.19
C ASP A 200 -13.54 -8.10 7.64
N THR A 201 -13.43 -7.48 8.81
CA THR A 201 -12.18 -7.09 9.49
C THR A 201 -11.43 -8.27 10.10
N THR A 202 -11.96 -9.49 10.01
CA THR A 202 -11.28 -10.70 10.46
C THR A 202 -10.45 -11.28 9.31
N GLY A 203 -9.13 -11.35 9.51
CA GLY A 203 -8.19 -11.82 8.50
C GLY A 203 -7.03 -10.86 8.26
N TYR A 204 -5.98 -11.37 7.63
CA TYR A 204 -4.72 -10.66 7.42
C TYR A 204 -4.82 -9.76 6.19
N PRO A 205 -4.49 -8.46 6.28
CA PRO A 205 -4.60 -7.59 5.13
C PRO A 205 -3.43 -7.78 4.16
N GLY A 206 -3.68 -7.53 2.87
CA GLY A 206 -2.65 -7.54 1.85
C GLY A 206 -1.70 -6.36 1.95
N TYR A 207 -0.45 -6.58 1.54
CA TYR A 207 0.55 -5.52 1.39
C TYR A 207 0.48 -4.82 0.03
N TYR A 208 -0.42 -5.24 -0.86
CA TYR A 208 -0.55 -4.67 -2.19
C TYR A 208 -2.03 -4.42 -2.55
N PRO A 209 -2.67 -3.40 -1.95
CA PRO A 209 -3.97 -2.94 -2.44
C PRO A 209 -3.84 -2.41 -3.87
N GLU A 210 -4.74 -2.87 -4.75
CA GLU A 210 -4.84 -2.48 -6.15
C GLU A 210 -6.15 -1.74 -6.39
N PHE A 211 -6.05 -0.44 -6.69
CA PHE A 211 -7.18 0.39 -7.09
C PHE A 211 -7.28 0.44 -8.61
N ARG A 212 -8.42 0.03 -9.16
CA ARG A 212 -8.69 0.02 -10.60
C ARG A 212 -10.19 -0.17 -10.85
N ASP A 213 -10.70 0.38 -11.94
CA ASP A 213 -11.99 -0.02 -12.51
C ASP A 213 -11.91 -1.45 -13.07
N PHE A 214 -12.37 -2.44 -12.29
CA PHE A 214 -12.31 -3.85 -12.67
C PHE A 214 -13.55 -4.29 -13.46
N ASN A 215 -14.73 -3.76 -13.13
CA ASN A 215 -16.00 -4.10 -13.77
C ASN A 215 -16.34 -3.22 -15.00
N GLY A 216 -15.55 -2.18 -15.27
CA GLY A 216 -15.70 -1.29 -16.42
C GLY A 216 -16.79 -0.23 -16.24
N ASP A 217 -17.19 0.09 -15.01
CA ASP A 217 -18.28 1.03 -14.71
C ASP A 217 -17.80 2.48 -14.51
N GLY A 218 -16.50 2.72 -14.72
CA GLY A 218 -15.85 4.02 -14.61
C GLY A 218 -15.46 4.42 -13.19
N LYS A 219 -15.62 3.55 -12.18
CA LYS A 219 -15.29 3.82 -10.77
C LYS A 219 -14.08 3.03 -10.32
N LEU A 220 -13.40 3.49 -9.27
CA LEU A 220 -12.22 2.80 -8.76
C LEU A 220 -12.63 1.75 -7.73
N ASP A 221 -12.54 0.48 -8.10
CA ASP A 221 -12.68 -0.64 -7.20
C ASP A 221 -11.38 -0.92 -6.43
N LEU A 222 -11.44 -1.73 -5.37
CA LEU A 222 -10.29 -2.15 -4.58
C LEU A 222 -10.17 -3.67 -4.53
N PHE A 223 -9.11 -4.22 -5.11
CA PHE A 223 -8.70 -5.60 -4.90
C PHE A 223 -7.60 -5.68 -3.85
N LEU A 224 -7.73 -6.61 -2.90
CA LEU A 224 -6.73 -6.86 -1.87
C LEU A 224 -6.58 -8.37 -1.67
N SER A 225 -5.36 -8.88 -1.74
CA SER A 225 -5.06 -10.29 -1.53
C SER A 225 -3.90 -10.49 -0.57
N GLN A 226 -4.03 -11.51 0.28
CA GLN A 226 -3.00 -11.94 1.22
C GLN A 226 -3.19 -13.43 1.54
N PRO A 227 -2.12 -14.16 1.86
CA PRO A 227 -2.22 -15.52 2.35
C PRO A 227 -2.91 -15.54 3.71
N ASP A 228 -3.78 -16.53 3.94
CA ASP A 228 -4.19 -16.83 5.30
C ASP A 228 -3.04 -17.53 6.04
N TYR A 229 -2.43 -16.84 6.99
CA TYR A 229 -1.36 -17.35 7.85
C TYR A 229 -1.86 -17.96 9.16
N PHE A 230 -3.15 -17.83 9.49
CA PHE A 230 -3.71 -18.37 10.72
C PHE A 230 -3.80 -19.90 10.69
N SER A 231 -3.82 -20.52 11.87
CA SER A 231 -3.86 -21.98 11.98
C SER A 231 -5.23 -22.53 11.60
N SER A 232 -6.31 -21.80 11.90
CA SER A 232 -7.68 -22.20 11.55
C SER A 232 -7.92 -22.25 10.04
N LYS A 233 -7.20 -21.44 9.25
CA LYS A 233 -7.41 -21.25 7.82
C LYS A 233 -8.84 -20.84 7.44
N VAL A 234 -9.58 -20.24 8.39
CA VAL A 234 -10.99 -19.83 8.18
C VAL A 234 -11.11 -18.39 7.70
N HIS A 235 -10.04 -17.60 7.75
CA HIS A 235 -10.10 -16.18 7.41
C HIS A 235 -9.88 -15.97 5.92
N LYS A 236 -10.87 -15.36 5.29
CA LYS A 236 -10.85 -15.04 3.87
C LYS A 236 -10.19 -13.68 3.65
N SER A 237 -8.87 -13.68 3.54
CA SER A 237 -8.04 -12.45 3.43
C SER A 237 -8.06 -11.81 2.04
N THR A 238 -8.48 -12.54 1.01
CA THR A 238 -8.62 -11.98 -0.35
C THR A 238 -10.04 -11.45 -0.56
N THR A 239 -10.14 -10.19 -0.97
CA THR A 239 -11.41 -9.50 -1.21
C THR A 239 -11.34 -8.62 -2.47
N LEU A 240 -12.51 -8.38 -3.05
CA LEU A 240 -12.73 -7.34 -4.05
C LEU A 240 -13.88 -6.47 -3.55
N LEU A 241 -13.58 -5.20 -3.28
CA LEU A 241 -14.57 -4.19 -2.97
C LEU A 241 -14.91 -3.42 -4.24
N ILE A 242 -16.14 -3.59 -4.73
CA ILE A 242 -16.65 -2.84 -5.89
C ILE A 242 -17.25 -1.53 -5.42
N GLN A 243 -16.84 -0.43 -6.05
CA GLN A 243 -17.40 0.88 -5.76
C GLN A 243 -18.79 1.01 -6.40
N GLN A 244 -19.76 1.38 -5.57
CA GLN A 244 -21.16 1.55 -5.94
C GLN A 244 -21.43 2.97 -6.44
N THR A 245 -22.57 3.17 -7.10
CA THR A 245 -22.98 4.50 -7.61
C THR A 245 -23.13 5.56 -6.51
N ASN A 246 -23.42 5.16 -5.28
CA ASN A 246 -23.50 6.07 -4.13
C ASN A 246 -22.13 6.37 -3.48
N GLY A 247 -21.02 5.94 -4.09
CA GLY A 247 -19.65 6.14 -3.58
C GLY A 247 -19.19 5.11 -2.54
N THR A 248 -20.07 4.18 -2.11
CA THR A 248 -19.70 3.14 -1.14
C THR A 248 -18.95 1.98 -1.79
N TYR A 249 -18.03 1.36 -1.06
CA TYR A 249 -17.33 0.13 -1.37
C TYR A 249 -18.06 -1.05 -0.73
N SER A 250 -18.53 -1.98 -1.55
CA SER A 250 -19.17 -3.23 -1.10
C SER A 250 -18.29 -4.42 -1.42
N ASP A 251 -18.13 -5.34 -0.47
CA ASP A 251 -17.43 -6.59 -0.71
C ASP A 251 -18.29 -7.52 -1.58
N THR A 252 -17.94 -7.65 -2.86
CA THR A 252 -18.66 -8.50 -3.81
C THR A 252 -17.89 -9.75 -4.16
N GLY A 253 -16.57 -9.76 -3.97
CA GLY A 253 -15.72 -10.83 -4.47
C GLY A 253 -15.10 -11.74 -3.42
N LYS A 254 -15.23 -11.46 -2.12
CA LYS A 254 -14.57 -12.27 -1.07
C LYS A 254 -14.94 -13.74 -1.09
N VAL A 255 -16.18 -14.11 -1.43
CA VAL A 255 -16.55 -15.53 -1.55
C VAL A 255 -15.78 -16.21 -2.68
N ASP A 256 -15.78 -15.62 -3.87
CA ASP A 256 -15.20 -16.23 -5.06
C ASP A 256 -13.67 -16.15 -5.06
N PHE A 257 -13.10 -14.98 -4.78
CA PHE A 257 -11.65 -14.78 -4.82
C PHE A 257 -10.91 -15.46 -3.67
N ALA A 258 -11.47 -15.50 -2.45
CA ALA A 258 -10.82 -16.23 -1.37
C ALA A 258 -10.88 -17.75 -1.58
N SER A 259 -11.83 -18.26 -2.36
CA SER A 259 -11.86 -19.66 -2.78
C SER A 259 -10.88 -19.94 -3.93
N ALA A 260 -10.70 -19.00 -4.87
CA ALA A 260 -9.79 -19.13 -5.99
C ALA A 260 -8.30 -18.96 -5.59
N VAL A 261 -8.01 -18.04 -4.67
CA VAL A 261 -6.69 -17.90 -4.04
C VAL A 261 -6.58 -18.98 -2.97
N GLY A 262 -6.04 -20.14 -3.36
CA GLY A 262 -5.87 -21.29 -2.46
C GLY A 262 -5.17 -20.91 -1.15
N GLY A 263 -5.42 -21.69 -0.09
CA GLY A 263 -4.91 -21.40 1.25
C GLY A 263 -3.39 -21.20 1.27
N GLY A 264 -2.95 -20.03 1.73
CA GLY A 264 -1.52 -19.68 1.82
C GLY A 264 -0.91 -19.03 0.56
N GLY A 265 -1.67 -18.86 -0.52
CA GLY A 265 -1.25 -18.15 -1.74
C GLY A 265 -1.63 -16.67 -1.76
N GLN A 266 -1.15 -15.95 -2.76
CA GLN A 266 -1.53 -14.56 -3.09
C GLN A 266 -2.11 -14.49 -4.49
N GLY A 267 -2.91 -13.45 -4.75
CA GLY A 267 -3.46 -13.16 -6.06
C GLY A 267 -3.27 -11.71 -6.48
N MET A 268 -3.31 -11.46 -7.79
CA MET A 268 -3.42 -10.14 -8.40
C MET A 268 -4.33 -10.18 -9.62
N LEU A 269 -4.99 -9.06 -9.92
CA LEU A 269 -5.84 -8.93 -11.10
C LEU A 269 -5.09 -8.18 -12.20
N VAL A 270 -4.77 -8.88 -13.28
CA VAL A 270 -4.01 -8.30 -14.40
C VAL A 270 -4.87 -8.16 -15.65
N LYS A 271 -4.65 -7.09 -16.40
CA LYS A 271 -5.18 -6.96 -17.77
C LYS A 271 -4.32 -7.80 -18.70
N GLY A 272 -4.96 -8.74 -19.38
CA GLY A 272 -4.36 -9.60 -20.38
C GLY A 272 -4.79 -9.23 -21.81
N PRO A 273 -4.54 -10.13 -22.78
CA PRO A 273 -4.89 -9.94 -24.17
C PRO A 273 -6.37 -9.60 -24.39
N ALA A 274 -6.64 -8.78 -25.41
CA ALA A 274 -7.98 -8.30 -25.75
C ALA A 274 -8.72 -7.56 -24.61
N GLY A 275 -7.97 -7.01 -23.64
CA GLY A 275 -8.53 -6.24 -22.52
C GLY A 275 -9.21 -7.08 -21.45
N LYS A 276 -9.08 -8.42 -21.50
CA LYS A 276 -9.69 -9.32 -20.51
C LYS A 276 -8.94 -9.26 -19.18
N THR A 277 -9.66 -9.42 -18.07
CA THR A 277 -9.07 -9.49 -16.74
C THR A 277 -8.77 -10.93 -16.35
N TYR A 278 -7.58 -11.16 -15.80
CA TYR A 278 -7.15 -12.46 -15.31
C TYR A 278 -6.76 -12.36 -13.84
N LEU A 279 -7.16 -13.35 -13.04
CA LEU A 279 -6.59 -13.55 -11.72
C LEU A 279 -5.35 -14.42 -11.88
N VAL A 280 -4.20 -13.85 -11.52
CA VAL A 280 -2.94 -14.58 -11.40
C VAL A 280 -2.75 -14.90 -9.94
N THR A 281 -2.62 -16.19 -9.60
CA THR A 281 -2.39 -16.64 -8.22
C THR A 281 -1.13 -17.45 -8.12
N GLU A 282 -0.54 -17.46 -6.93
CA GLU A 282 0.53 -18.40 -6.59
C GLU A 282 0.06 -19.45 -5.58
N SER A 283 0.64 -20.64 -5.66
CA SER A 283 0.50 -21.64 -4.60
C SER A 283 1.12 -21.14 -3.30
N ALA A 284 0.70 -21.71 -2.17
CA ALA A 284 1.37 -21.49 -0.90
C ALA A 284 2.89 -21.65 -1.00
N TRP A 285 3.60 -20.71 -0.40
CA TRP A 285 5.06 -20.73 -0.41
C TRP A 285 5.61 -21.97 0.27
N ALA A 286 6.61 -22.60 -0.35
CA ALA A 286 7.32 -23.76 0.18
C ALA A 286 8.83 -23.61 -0.04
N ARG A 287 9.62 -23.89 1.00
CA ARG A 287 11.09 -23.70 0.99
C ARG A 287 11.84 -24.55 -0.04
N THR A 288 11.28 -25.70 -0.42
CA THR A 288 12.00 -26.77 -1.13
C THR A 288 11.36 -27.14 -2.46
N SER A 289 10.40 -26.35 -2.95
CA SER A 289 9.73 -26.59 -4.23
C SER A 289 9.52 -25.31 -4.98
N PHE A 290 9.36 -25.42 -6.30
CA PHE A 290 8.93 -24.29 -7.12
C PHE A 290 7.54 -23.82 -6.67
N THR A 291 7.35 -22.49 -6.67
CA THR A 291 6.04 -21.88 -6.58
C THR A 291 5.31 -22.10 -7.89
N ASN A 292 4.12 -22.69 -7.83
CA ASN A 292 3.26 -22.81 -9.01
C ASN A 292 2.46 -21.51 -9.17
N VAL A 293 2.42 -21.00 -10.39
CA VAL A 293 1.61 -19.83 -10.75
C VAL A 293 0.44 -20.29 -11.61
N TYR A 294 -0.75 -19.85 -11.27
CA TYR A 294 -1.99 -20.15 -11.98
C TYR A 294 -2.55 -18.86 -12.57
N ILE A 295 -3.20 -18.98 -13.73
CA ILE A 295 -3.85 -17.86 -14.40
C ILE A 295 -5.26 -18.31 -14.77
N GLN A 296 -6.26 -17.60 -14.25
CA GLN A 296 -7.67 -17.84 -14.60
C GLN A 296 -8.30 -16.58 -15.19
N LEU A 297 -9.18 -16.77 -16.16
CA LEU A 297 -10.01 -15.68 -16.69
C LEU A 297 -11.06 -15.29 -15.63
N VAL A 298 -11.24 -13.99 -15.40
CA VAL A 298 -12.29 -13.44 -14.54
C VAL A 298 -13.33 -12.78 -15.43
N ASN A 299 -14.61 -13.13 -15.24
CA ASN A 299 -15.73 -12.47 -15.89
C ASN A 299 -16.48 -11.68 -14.81
N PHE A 300 -16.53 -10.36 -14.98
CA PHE A 300 -17.31 -9.45 -14.15
C PHE A 300 -18.74 -9.33 -14.68
#